data_AF-A0A2D6VGY4-F1
#
_entry.id   AF-A0A2D6VGY4-F1
#
_cell.length_a   1.000
_cell.length_b   1.000
_cell.length_c   1.000
_cell.angle_alpha   90.00
_cell.angle_beta   90.00
_cell.angle_gamma   90.00
#
_symmetry.space_group_name_H-M   'P 1'
#
loop_
_entity.id
_entity.type
_entity.pdbx_description
1 polymer ?
#
loop_
_entity_poly.entity_id
_entity_poly.type
_entity_poly.pdbx_seq_one_letter_code
_entity_poly.pdbx_strand_id
1 'polypeptide(L)'
;MNQDFKKVFKTPKYTGVTLALLSMFVLTSMMVVWDRISDSPNANNSELLEVFCEKSLQPIFRPAIQSFYQKTGIGCNVSFLTNEEIANLLSKKDKGTAVVLLAEKGYSAQKIYQDIFDEKIVLGHLSTEEERFNEKNFTGESVFYLIGNELLNPSNAFALKRFIISPDYGHSLLNEKGFIPKLGDNWQRTPTLLVYATENLREKLAQCLKSFSNREGIQVELNIRSEDSIEKTVALIAKSNAKQYLPDIVLGSSIIENYTNLYVPSKNNRGTTSASLSYISNTTQCWHSAQRLVSAVEKSWAK
;
A
#
# COMPACT_ATOMS: atom_id res chain seq x y z
N MET A 1 39.81 65.66 42.38
CA MET A 1 39.18 66.36 41.24
C MET A 1 38.50 65.30 40.39
N ASN A 2 37.21 65.49 40.11
CA ASN A 2 36.27 64.55 39.48
C ASN A 2 36.69 64.09 38.08
N GLN A 3 36.33 62.86 37.70
CA GLN A 3 35.69 62.59 36.40
C GLN A 3 35.06 61.18 36.33
N ASP A 4 33.76 61.18 36.59
CA ASP A 4 32.65 60.41 35.98
C ASP A 4 32.88 59.00 35.39
N PHE A 5 32.40 58.02 36.15
CA PHE A 5 31.86 56.75 35.65
C PHE A 5 30.58 57.00 34.84
N LYS A 6 30.67 57.05 33.50
CA LYS A 6 29.51 56.81 32.63
C LYS A 6 29.93 56.48 31.21
N LYS A 7 30.15 55.19 30.92
CA LYS A 7 30.04 54.68 29.56
C LYS A 7 29.39 53.29 29.50
N VAL A 8 28.06 53.33 29.49
CA VAL A 8 27.18 52.57 28.57
C VAL A 8 27.31 51.04 28.61
N PHE A 9 26.67 50.40 29.59
CA PHE A 9 26.05 49.10 29.35
C PHE A 9 24.75 49.34 28.56
N LYS A 10 24.81 49.13 27.24
CA LYS A 10 23.58 49.00 26.43
C LYS A 10 22.97 47.64 26.75
N THR A 11 21.80 47.64 27.40
CA THR A 11 20.95 46.45 27.47
C THR A 11 20.57 46.03 26.05
N PRO A 12 20.70 44.74 25.68
CA PRO A 12 20.24 44.28 24.37
C PRO A 12 18.72 44.46 24.30
N LYS A 13 18.25 45.33 23.40
CA LYS A 13 16.84 45.78 23.30
C LYS A 13 15.83 44.70 22.94
N TYR A 14 16.26 43.46 22.66
CA TYR A 14 15.40 42.41 22.11
C TYR A 14 15.53 41.03 22.80
N THR A 15 16.33 40.88 23.85
CA THR A 15 16.55 39.57 24.50
C THR A 15 15.26 38.91 25.00
N GLY A 16 14.31 39.69 25.53
CA GLY A 16 13.02 39.15 25.98
C GLY A 16 12.16 38.65 24.83
N VAL A 17 12.12 39.37 23.71
CA VAL A 17 11.30 39.02 22.54
C VAL A 17 11.88 37.82 21.79
N THR A 18 13.22 37.78 21.61
CA THR A 18 13.88 36.64 20.96
C THR A 18 13.79 35.37 21.81
N LEU A 19 13.86 35.49 23.14
CA LEU A 19 13.76 34.35 24.05
C LEU A 19 12.32 33.85 24.17
N ALA A 20 11.32 34.74 24.09
CA ALA A 20 9.91 34.37 24.00
C ALA A 20 9.57 33.69 22.66
N LEU A 21 10.08 34.19 21.53
CA LEU A 21 9.90 33.56 20.21
C LEU A 21 10.57 32.18 20.14
N LEU A 22 11.78 32.05 20.68
CA LEU A 22 12.48 30.77 20.76
C LEU A 22 11.72 29.78 21.67
N SER A 23 11.23 30.24 22.82
CA SER A 23 10.37 29.45 23.71
C SER A 23 9.10 28.99 23.02
N MET A 24 8.44 29.88 22.26
CA MET A 24 7.21 29.54 21.53
C MET A 24 7.50 28.53 20.43
N PHE A 25 8.59 28.70 19.68
CA PHE A 25 9.01 27.78 18.64
C PHE A 25 9.34 26.38 19.18
N VAL A 26 10.05 26.30 20.31
CA VAL A 26 10.33 25.03 20.99
C VAL A 26 9.06 24.39 21.50
N LEU A 27 8.14 25.16 22.10
CA LEU A 27 6.87 24.64 22.59
C LEU A 27 5.99 24.12 21.44
N THR A 28 5.91 24.84 20.32
CA THR A 28 5.19 24.38 19.12
C THR A 28 5.85 23.17 18.48
N SER A 29 7.19 23.12 18.45
CA SER A 29 7.91 21.95 17.95
C SER A 29 7.70 20.74 18.85
N MET A 30 7.71 20.93 20.16
CA MET A 30 7.38 19.89 21.12
C MET A 30 5.92 19.47 21.01
N MET A 31 4.98 20.40 20.78
CA MET A 31 3.57 20.06 20.59
C MET A 31 3.35 19.28 19.28
N VAL A 32 4.04 19.62 18.20
CA VAL A 32 4.01 18.85 16.94
C VAL A 32 4.67 17.47 17.11
N VAL A 33 5.79 17.38 17.83
CA VAL A 33 6.43 16.10 18.16
C VAL A 33 5.55 15.29 19.10
N TRP A 34 4.85 15.93 20.04
CA TRP A 34 3.94 15.28 20.97
C TRP A 34 2.69 14.79 20.26
N ASP A 35 2.13 15.57 19.32
CA ASP A 35 1.04 15.15 18.43
C ASP A 35 1.44 13.89 17.64
N ARG A 36 2.66 13.90 17.08
CA ARG A 36 3.27 12.75 16.40
C ARG A 36 3.58 11.56 17.32
N ILE A 37 3.74 11.77 18.63
CA ILE A 37 4.01 10.72 19.64
C ILE A 37 2.70 10.24 20.30
N SER A 38 1.67 11.09 20.41
CA SER A 38 0.34 10.72 20.88
C SER A 38 -0.43 9.89 19.86
N ASP A 39 0.05 9.86 18.62
CA ASP A 39 -0.27 8.82 17.63
C ASP A 39 0.31 7.43 17.99
N SER A 40 0.95 7.26 19.16
CA SER A 40 1.22 5.93 19.72
C SER A 40 -0.09 5.29 20.22
N PRO A 41 -0.33 4.01 19.89
CA PRO A 41 -1.69 3.50 19.74
C PRO A 41 -2.29 3.11 21.09
N ASN A 42 -2.93 4.07 21.76
CA ASN A 42 -4.06 3.77 22.64
C ASN A 42 -5.36 3.77 21.81
N ALA A 43 -5.37 3.01 20.72
CA ALA A 43 -6.59 2.71 19.99
C ALA A 43 -7.42 1.76 20.88
N ASN A 44 -8.61 2.19 21.26
CA ASN A 44 -9.60 1.35 21.90
C ASN A 44 -9.72 0.01 21.12
N ASN A 45 -9.78 -1.12 21.84
CA ASN A 45 -9.79 -2.49 21.27
C ASN A 45 -10.87 -2.76 20.19
N SER A 46 -11.78 -1.82 19.94
CA SER A 46 -12.85 -1.86 18.93
C SER A 46 -12.37 -1.60 17.49
N GLU A 47 -11.16 -1.07 17.27
CA GLU A 47 -10.67 -0.69 15.92
C GLU A 47 -9.55 -1.61 15.40
N LEU A 48 -9.20 -2.65 16.14
CA LEU A 48 -8.14 -3.58 15.78
C LEU A 48 -8.54 -4.42 14.57
N LEU A 49 -7.60 -4.64 13.65
CA LEU A 49 -7.80 -5.53 12.52
C LEU A 49 -7.89 -6.98 13.01
N GLU A 50 -9.05 -7.62 12.86
CA GLU A 50 -9.21 -9.05 13.20
C GLU A 50 -8.60 -9.93 12.10
N VAL A 51 -7.65 -10.78 12.49
CA VAL A 51 -6.90 -11.67 11.59
C VAL A 51 -7.01 -13.11 12.08
N PHE A 52 -7.63 -13.97 11.27
CA PHE A 52 -7.63 -15.41 11.49
C PHE A 52 -6.54 -16.04 10.63
N CYS A 53 -5.62 -16.77 11.24
CA CYS A 53 -4.55 -17.44 10.54
C CYS A 53 -4.63 -18.93 10.78
N GLU A 54 -4.53 -19.73 9.72
CA GLU A 54 -4.43 -21.18 9.85
C GLU A 54 -3.25 -21.55 10.76
N LYS A 55 -3.51 -22.43 11.72
CA LYS A 55 -2.54 -22.79 12.77
C LYS A 55 -1.20 -23.30 12.22
N SER A 56 -1.22 -23.99 11.07
CA SER A 56 -0.02 -24.47 10.37
C SER A 56 0.87 -23.33 9.87
N LEU A 57 0.30 -22.15 9.58
CA LEU A 57 0.99 -20.97 9.06
C LEU A 57 1.49 -20.04 10.18
N GLN A 58 1.22 -20.36 11.44
CA GLN A 58 1.67 -19.59 12.60
C GLN A 58 3.18 -19.26 12.59
N PRO A 59 4.10 -20.23 12.43
CA PRO A 59 5.53 -19.92 12.46
C PRO A 59 5.93 -18.95 11.35
N ILE A 60 5.27 -19.03 10.18
CA ILE A 60 5.56 -18.19 9.01
C ILE A 60 5.16 -16.73 9.27
N PHE A 61 3.92 -16.48 9.67
CA PHE A 61 3.39 -15.11 9.68
C PHE A 61 3.47 -14.39 11.02
N ARG A 62 3.60 -15.12 12.15
CA ARG A 62 3.66 -14.48 13.47
C ARG A 62 4.77 -13.41 13.57
N PRO A 63 6.02 -13.65 13.13
CA PRO A 63 7.07 -12.63 13.21
C PRO A 63 6.74 -11.39 12.38
N ALA A 64 6.23 -11.58 11.17
CA ALA A 64 5.88 -10.49 10.26
C ALA A 64 4.73 -9.63 10.81
N ILE A 65 3.68 -10.24 11.38
CA ILE A 65 2.54 -9.50 11.94
C ILE A 65 2.94 -8.74 13.22
N GLN A 66 3.79 -9.33 14.07
CA GLN A 66 4.32 -8.63 15.25
C GLN A 66 5.17 -7.41 14.85
N SER A 67 6.04 -7.58 13.85
CA SER A 67 6.86 -6.49 13.29
C SER A 67 5.99 -5.38 12.68
N PHE A 68 4.88 -5.73 12.02
CA PHE A 68 3.94 -4.76 11.47
C PHE A 68 3.39 -3.82 12.54
N TYR A 69 2.93 -4.36 13.69
CA TYR A 69 2.47 -3.53 14.80
C TYR A 69 3.58 -2.62 15.33
N GLN A 70 4.78 -3.17 15.56
CA GLN A 70 5.93 -2.40 16.05
C GLN A 70 6.31 -1.24 15.12
N LYS A 71 6.19 -1.43 13.79
CA LYS A 71 6.57 -0.43 12.80
C LYS A 71 5.50 0.59 12.49
N THR A 72 4.22 0.23 12.61
CA THR A 72 3.11 1.07 12.10
C THR A 72 2.19 1.60 13.19
N GLY A 73 2.15 0.94 14.35
CA GLY A 73 1.16 1.19 15.40
C GLY A 73 -0.24 0.65 15.07
N ILE A 74 -0.45 0.06 13.90
CA ILE A 74 -1.74 -0.53 13.51
C ILE A 74 -1.87 -1.87 14.24
N GLY A 75 -2.81 -1.93 15.19
CA GLY A 75 -3.03 -3.14 15.98
C GLY A 75 -3.81 -4.20 15.23
N CYS A 76 -3.34 -5.45 15.33
CA CYS A 76 -4.00 -6.63 14.78
C CYS A 76 -4.36 -7.59 15.91
N ASN A 77 -5.62 -8.02 15.98
CA ASN A 77 -6.02 -9.13 16.84
C ASN A 77 -5.88 -10.44 16.04
N VAL A 78 -4.80 -11.18 16.30
CA VAL A 78 -4.45 -12.37 15.53
C VAL A 78 -4.80 -13.63 16.30
N SER A 79 -5.64 -14.49 15.73
CA SER A 79 -5.94 -15.82 16.27
C SER A 79 -5.44 -16.91 15.33
N PHE A 80 -4.71 -17.87 15.87
CA PHE A 80 -4.20 -19.03 15.13
C PHE A 80 -5.11 -20.22 15.38
N LEU A 81 -5.83 -20.64 14.35
CA LEU A 81 -6.98 -21.53 14.45
C LEU A 81 -6.92 -22.65 13.41
N THR A 82 -7.60 -23.75 13.68
CA THR A 82 -7.83 -24.81 12.69
C THR A 82 -8.82 -24.34 11.61
N ASN A 83 -8.80 -24.96 10.44
CA ASN A 83 -9.72 -24.62 9.35
C ASN A 83 -11.21 -24.76 9.77
N GLU A 84 -11.52 -25.71 10.65
CA GLU A 84 -12.87 -25.91 11.20
C GLU A 84 -13.27 -24.80 12.19
N GLU A 85 -12.34 -24.33 13.01
CA GLU A 85 -12.59 -23.22 13.95
C GLU A 85 -12.82 -21.90 13.19
N ILE A 86 -12.01 -21.61 12.16
CA ILE A 86 -12.17 -20.42 11.32
C ILE A 86 -13.54 -20.43 10.65
N ALA A 87 -13.93 -21.56 10.06
CA ALA A 87 -15.23 -21.77 9.46
C ALA A 87 -16.40 -21.52 10.42
N ASN A 88 -16.30 -22.12 11.61
CA ASN A 88 -17.31 -21.99 12.65
C ASN A 88 -17.44 -20.53 13.10
N LEU A 89 -16.33 -19.79 13.23
CA LEU A 89 -16.36 -18.37 13.54
C LEU A 89 -17.01 -17.54 12.43
N LEU A 90 -16.64 -17.77 11.17
CA LEU A 90 -17.23 -17.08 10.02
C LEU A 90 -18.74 -17.38 9.84
N SER A 91 -19.21 -18.54 10.33
CA SER A 91 -20.64 -18.88 10.33
C SER A 91 -21.44 -18.20 11.45
N LYS A 92 -20.77 -17.78 12.55
CA LYS A 92 -21.40 -17.26 13.78
C LYS A 92 -21.26 -15.74 13.95
N LYS A 93 -20.15 -15.15 13.50
CA LYS A 93 -19.86 -13.70 13.53
C LYS A 93 -20.31 -13.06 12.21
N ASP A 94 -20.54 -11.74 12.24
CA ASP A 94 -20.80 -10.94 11.04
C ASP A 94 -19.76 -11.24 9.95
N LYS A 95 -20.26 -11.77 8.84
CA LYS A 95 -19.49 -12.32 7.74
C LYS A 95 -18.68 -11.20 7.09
N GLY A 96 -17.38 -11.39 6.92
CA GLY A 96 -16.57 -10.46 6.13
C GLY A 96 -15.99 -9.27 6.90
N THR A 97 -16.01 -9.30 8.23
CA THR A 97 -15.37 -8.27 9.07
C THR A 97 -13.90 -8.56 9.42
N ALA A 98 -13.34 -9.65 8.91
CA ALA A 98 -11.99 -10.12 9.25
C ALA A 98 -11.12 -10.37 8.02
N VAL A 99 -9.81 -10.46 8.26
CA VAL A 99 -8.81 -10.98 7.32
C VAL A 99 -8.54 -12.44 7.64
N VAL A 100 -8.39 -13.28 6.61
CA VAL A 100 -8.07 -14.70 6.81
C VAL A 100 -6.83 -15.11 6.01
N LEU A 101 -5.87 -15.76 6.68
CA LEU A 101 -4.69 -16.38 6.07
C LEU A 101 -4.84 -17.89 6.11
N LEU A 102 -4.81 -18.54 4.96
CA LEU A 102 -4.99 -19.98 4.86
C LEU A 102 -4.30 -20.57 3.63
N ALA A 103 -3.94 -21.84 3.71
CA ALA A 103 -3.40 -22.59 2.60
C ALA A 103 -4.50 -22.99 1.61
N GLU A 104 -4.13 -23.29 0.37
CA GLU A 104 -5.04 -23.57 -0.72
C GLU A 104 -5.95 -24.78 -0.47
N LYS A 105 -5.47 -25.81 0.23
CA LYS A 105 -6.32 -26.93 0.69
C LYS A 105 -7.39 -26.46 1.67
N GLY A 106 -7.04 -25.60 2.62
CA GLY A 106 -7.99 -25.02 3.57
C GLY A 106 -9.07 -24.19 2.87
N TYR A 107 -8.67 -23.44 1.84
CA TYR A 107 -9.59 -22.60 1.05
C TYR A 107 -10.59 -23.43 0.25
N SER A 108 -10.08 -24.50 -0.35
CA SER A 108 -10.86 -25.37 -1.23
C SER A 108 -11.77 -26.31 -0.45
N ALA A 109 -11.47 -26.58 0.82
CA ALA A 109 -12.24 -27.47 1.67
C ALA A 109 -13.64 -26.93 2.01
N GLN A 110 -13.85 -25.60 1.95
CA GLN A 110 -15.13 -25.01 2.34
C GLN A 110 -15.59 -23.89 1.45
N LYS A 111 -16.84 -23.98 1.00
CA LYS A 111 -17.47 -23.03 0.08
C LYS A 111 -17.69 -21.62 0.68
N ILE A 112 -17.71 -21.54 2.01
CA ILE A 112 -17.96 -20.30 2.75
C ILE A 112 -16.92 -19.21 2.43
N TYR A 113 -15.68 -19.58 2.11
CA TYR A 113 -14.62 -18.63 1.79
C TYR A 113 -14.83 -17.94 0.44
N GLN A 114 -15.47 -18.61 -0.52
CA GLN A 114 -15.77 -18.07 -1.85
C GLN A 114 -16.95 -17.11 -1.80
N ASP A 115 -17.86 -17.28 -0.83
CA ASP A 115 -19.08 -16.50 -0.72
C ASP A 115 -18.91 -15.22 0.13
N ILE A 116 -17.96 -15.21 1.08
CA ILE A 116 -17.77 -14.11 2.05
C ILE A 116 -16.69 -13.09 1.61
N PHE A 117 -15.67 -13.53 0.87
CA PHE A 117 -14.47 -12.72 0.63
C PHE A 117 -14.42 -12.20 -0.79
N ASP A 118 -14.40 -10.87 -0.93
CA ASP A 118 -14.29 -10.20 -2.24
C ASP A 118 -12.87 -10.24 -2.82
N GLU A 119 -11.86 -10.29 -1.94
CA GLU A 119 -10.46 -10.28 -2.35
C GLU A 119 -9.78 -11.57 -1.92
N LYS A 120 -9.19 -12.25 -2.91
CA LYS A 120 -8.26 -13.35 -2.72
C LYS A 120 -6.90 -12.96 -3.26
N ILE A 121 -5.91 -12.87 -2.37
CA ILE A 121 -4.55 -12.45 -2.72
C ILE A 121 -3.57 -13.58 -2.39
N VAL A 122 -2.70 -13.95 -3.31
CA VAL A 122 -1.63 -14.92 -3.04
C VAL A 122 -0.47 -14.21 -2.33
N LEU A 123 -0.09 -14.70 -1.15
CA LEU A 123 1.07 -14.20 -0.38
C LEU A 123 2.38 -14.92 -0.71
N GLY A 124 2.28 -16.13 -1.25
CA GLY A 124 3.41 -16.99 -1.51
C GLY A 124 2.93 -18.43 -1.61
N HIS A 125 3.87 -19.36 -1.58
CA HIS A 125 3.57 -20.77 -1.73
C HIS A 125 4.37 -21.64 -0.76
N LEU A 126 3.77 -22.75 -0.36
CA LEU A 126 4.40 -23.81 0.41
C LEU A 126 5.01 -24.84 -0.55
N SER A 127 6.33 -25.02 -0.47
CA SER A 127 7.08 -26.07 -1.15
C SER A 127 7.37 -27.23 -0.21
N THR A 128 7.17 -28.45 -0.69
CA THR A 128 7.53 -29.68 0.02
C THR A 128 9.00 -30.07 -0.16
N GLU A 129 9.71 -29.47 -1.12
CA GLU A 129 11.12 -29.74 -1.42
C GLU A 129 11.94 -28.45 -1.60
N GLU A 130 13.26 -28.52 -1.41
CA GLU A 130 14.22 -27.43 -1.69
C GLU A 130 14.39 -27.21 -3.22
N GLU A 131 13.29 -27.18 -3.98
CA GLU A 131 13.35 -26.92 -5.41
C GLU A 131 13.69 -25.45 -5.66
N ARG A 132 14.68 -25.23 -6.55
CA ARG A 132 15.04 -23.89 -7.02
C ARG A 132 13.82 -23.24 -7.66
N PHE A 133 13.40 -22.11 -7.09
CA PHE A 133 12.25 -21.34 -7.54
C PHE A 133 12.33 -21.05 -9.05
N ASN A 134 11.34 -21.53 -9.80
CA ASN A 134 11.14 -21.18 -11.20
C ASN A 134 9.67 -20.78 -11.37
N GLU A 135 9.41 -19.46 -11.54
CA GLU A 135 8.07 -18.86 -11.56
C GLU A 135 7.09 -19.51 -12.57
N LYS A 136 7.59 -20.22 -13.58
CA LYS A 136 6.77 -20.80 -14.64
C LYS A 136 6.26 -22.22 -14.36
N ASN A 137 6.87 -22.97 -13.42
CA ASN A 137 6.59 -24.39 -13.19
C ASN A 137 6.42 -24.76 -11.71
N PHE A 138 6.03 -23.80 -10.87
CA PHE A 138 5.93 -24.03 -9.43
C PHE A 138 4.68 -24.85 -9.08
N THR A 139 4.87 -26.01 -8.44
CA THR A 139 3.82 -26.99 -8.09
C THR A 139 3.38 -26.94 -6.61
N GLY A 140 3.91 -26.00 -5.83
CA GLY A 140 3.60 -25.91 -4.40
C GLY A 140 2.27 -25.23 -4.10
N GLU A 141 1.78 -25.49 -2.89
CA GLU A 141 0.46 -25.08 -2.42
C GLU A 141 0.40 -23.58 -2.15
N SER A 142 -0.57 -22.87 -2.73
CA SER A 142 -0.67 -21.41 -2.54
C SER A 142 -1.13 -21.06 -1.13
N VAL A 143 -0.61 -19.96 -0.58
CA VAL A 143 -1.13 -19.35 0.65
C VAL A 143 -1.90 -18.09 0.28
N PHE A 144 -3.16 -18.03 0.70
CA PHE A 144 -4.06 -16.94 0.41
C PHE A 144 -4.23 -16.00 1.60
N TYR A 145 -4.36 -14.72 1.28
CA TYR A 145 -4.80 -13.63 2.14
C TYR A 145 -6.16 -13.16 1.63
N LEU A 146 -7.18 -13.43 2.42
CA LEU A 146 -8.56 -13.07 2.13
C LEU A 146 -8.94 -11.81 2.90
N ILE A 147 -9.56 -10.85 2.22
CA ILE A 147 -10.08 -9.62 2.85
C ILE A 147 -11.59 -9.65 2.74
N GLY A 148 -12.25 -9.61 3.91
CA GLY A 148 -13.70 -9.63 3.99
C GLY A 148 -14.34 -8.39 3.35
N ASN A 149 -15.54 -8.57 2.81
CA ASN A 149 -16.29 -7.54 2.10
C ASN A 149 -16.87 -6.44 3.01
N GLU A 150 -17.14 -6.76 4.28
CA GLU A 150 -17.72 -5.86 5.29
C GLU A 150 -16.67 -5.31 6.27
N LEU A 151 -15.39 -5.40 5.92
CA LEU A 151 -14.30 -4.93 6.78
C LEU A 151 -14.38 -3.40 6.94
N LEU A 152 -14.47 -2.92 8.19
CA LEU A 152 -14.60 -1.49 8.50
C LEU A 152 -13.40 -0.67 8.01
N ASN A 153 -12.18 -1.22 8.14
CA ASN A 153 -10.92 -0.55 7.80
C ASN A 153 -10.10 -1.37 6.79
N PRO A 154 -10.51 -1.44 5.51
CA PRO A 154 -9.82 -2.24 4.50
C PRO A 154 -8.41 -1.75 4.21
N SER A 155 -8.13 -0.46 4.37
CA SER A 155 -6.81 0.13 4.18
C SER A 155 -5.76 -0.50 5.10
N ASN A 156 -6.12 -0.82 6.34
CA ASN A 156 -5.25 -1.51 7.30
C ASN A 156 -4.97 -2.96 6.87
N ALA A 157 -5.96 -3.66 6.31
CA ALA A 157 -5.74 -5.00 5.75
C ALA A 157 -4.82 -4.96 4.53
N PHE A 158 -4.96 -3.98 3.64
CA PHE A 158 -4.04 -3.81 2.53
C PHE A 158 -2.64 -3.38 2.97
N ALA A 159 -2.53 -2.55 4.01
CA ALA A 159 -1.26 -2.18 4.61
C ALA A 159 -0.55 -3.42 5.20
N LEU A 160 -1.24 -4.26 5.98
CA LEU A 160 -0.67 -5.50 6.50
C LEU A 160 -0.20 -6.41 5.36
N LYS A 161 -1.03 -6.60 4.33
CA LYS A 161 -0.65 -7.38 3.14
C LYS A 161 0.61 -6.84 2.49
N ARG A 162 0.69 -5.53 2.23
CA ARG A 162 1.87 -4.89 1.61
C ARG A 162 3.11 -5.05 2.49
N PHE A 163 2.96 -4.89 3.80
CA PHE A 163 4.06 -5.07 4.75
C PHE A 163 4.60 -6.49 4.69
N ILE A 164 3.73 -7.51 4.77
CA ILE A 164 4.13 -8.92 4.76
C ILE A 164 4.96 -9.25 3.52
N ILE A 165 4.54 -8.80 2.33
CA ILE A 165 5.24 -9.13 1.08
C ILE A 165 6.36 -8.16 0.68
N SER A 166 6.61 -7.12 1.48
CA SER A 166 7.60 -6.09 1.13
C SER A 166 9.04 -6.60 1.33
N PRO A 167 9.92 -6.45 0.33
CA PRO A 167 11.29 -7.00 0.36
C PRO A 167 12.15 -6.42 1.48
N ASP A 168 11.92 -5.16 1.83
CA ASP A 168 12.67 -4.39 2.83
C ASP A 168 12.12 -4.53 4.27
N TYR A 169 10.98 -5.20 4.46
CA TYR A 169 10.43 -5.51 5.78
C TYR A 169 9.94 -6.95 5.87
N GLY A 170 8.63 -7.19 5.73
CA GLY A 170 7.98 -8.44 6.10
C GLY A 170 8.56 -9.65 5.39
N HIS A 171 8.97 -9.51 4.13
CA HIS A 171 9.51 -10.60 3.32
C HIS A 171 10.75 -11.24 3.96
N SER A 172 11.62 -10.44 4.56
CA SER A 172 12.83 -10.92 5.25
C SER A 172 12.53 -11.75 6.51
N LEU A 173 11.32 -11.59 7.07
CA LEU A 173 10.84 -12.29 8.25
C LEU A 173 10.09 -13.58 7.91
N LEU A 174 9.80 -13.83 6.62
CA LEU A 174 9.15 -15.04 6.12
C LEU A 174 10.21 -16.10 5.79
N ASN A 175 11.08 -16.41 6.75
CA ASN A 175 12.26 -17.26 6.58
C ASN A 175 12.03 -18.73 6.95
N GLU A 176 10.78 -19.14 7.12
CA GLU A 176 10.41 -20.50 7.45
C GLU A 176 10.69 -21.46 6.29
N LYS A 177 11.30 -22.61 6.63
CA LYS A 177 11.65 -23.62 5.63
C LYS A 177 10.39 -24.08 4.88
N GLY A 178 10.49 -24.12 3.56
CA GLY A 178 9.40 -24.56 2.70
C GLY A 178 8.35 -23.49 2.41
N PHE A 179 8.49 -22.24 2.88
CA PHE A 179 7.64 -21.15 2.40
C PHE A 179 8.42 -20.23 1.47
N ILE A 180 7.87 -19.99 0.29
CA ILE A 180 8.43 -19.08 -0.71
C ILE A 180 7.47 -17.90 -0.85
N PRO A 181 7.80 -16.76 -0.22
CA PRO A 181 6.95 -15.58 -0.28
C PRO A 181 6.91 -14.99 -1.69
N LYS A 182 5.75 -14.43 -2.04
CA LYS A 182 5.58 -13.64 -3.25
C LYS A 182 6.21 -12.27 -3.03
N LEU A 183 7.08 -11.86 -3.94
CA LEU A 183 7.71 -10.55 -3.87
C LEU A 183 6.67 -9.43 -4.09
N GLY A 184 6.77 -8.38 -3.27
CA GLY A 184 5.94 -7.18 -3.33
C GLY A 184 6.69 -5.91 -3.69
N ASP A 185 5.99 -4.78 -3.57
CA ASP A 185 6.58 -3.44 -3.64
C ASP A 185 7.36 -3.15 -2.35
N ASN A 186 8.31 -2.20 -2.39
CA ASN A 186 8.95 -1.70 -1.18
C ASN A 186 7.91 -1.13 -0.21
N TRP A 187 8.16 -1.26 1.09
CA TRP A 187 7.22 -0.83 2.10
C TRP A 187 7.05 0.69 2.12
N GLN A 188 5.79 1.11 2.00
CA GLN A 188 5.36 2.47 2.26
C GLN A 188 4.04 2.42 3.02
N ARG A 189 3.92 3.19 4.10
CA ARG A 189 2.69 3.26 4.90
C ARG A 189 1.50 3.70 4.04
N THR A 190 1.72 4.70 3.21
CA THR A 190 0.75 5.23 2.24
C THR A 190 1.49 5.44 0.93
N PRO A 191 1.53 4.43 0.03
CA PRO A 191 2.20 4.59 -1.24
C PRO A 191 1.50 5.65 -2.08
N THR A 192 2.27 6.35 -2.91
CA THR A 192 1.74 7.38 -3.82
C THR A 192 1.91 6.91 -5.26
N LEU A 193 0.84 7.05 -6.05
CA LEU A 193 0.82 6.74 -7.48
C LEU A 193 0.55 8.00 -8.28
N LEU A 194 1.48 8.36 -9.16
CA LEU A 194 1.33 9.45 -10.12
C LEU A 194 0.63 8.93 -11.38
N VAL A 195 -0.58 9.41 -11.64
CA VAL A 195 -1.41 8.97 -12.76
C VAL A 195 -1.59 10.10 -13.75
N TYR A 196 -1.17 9.89 -15.00
CA TYR A 196 -1.52 10.78 -16.10
C TYR A 196 -2.72 10.21 -16.84
N ALA A 197 -3.72 11.04 -17.10
CA ALA A 197 -4.89 10.61 -17.86
C ALA A 197 -5.37 11.70 -18.81
N THR A 198 -6.04 11.27 -19.88
CA THR A 198 -6.65 12.17 -20.85
C THR A 198 -7.92 12.83 -20.34
N GLU A 199 -8.24 14.02 -20.86
CA GLU A 199 -9.34 14.88 -20.37
C GLU A 199 -10.71 14.18 -20.38
N ASN A 200 -10.97 13.36 -21.39
CA ASN A 200 -12.21 12.58 -21.52
C ASN A 200 -12.41 11.52 -20.43
N LEU A 201 -11.39 11.21 -19.61
CA LEU A 201 -11.47 10.26 -18.51
C LEU A 201 -11.71 10.90 -17.15
N ARG A 202 -11.68 12.23 -17.05
CA ARG A 202 -11.78 12.96 -15.76
C ARG A 202 -12.96 12.49 -14.91
N GLU A 203 -14.16 12.49 -15.49
CA GLU A 203 -15.38 12.14 -14.76
C GLU A 203 -15.41 10.65 -14.36
N LYS A 204 -14.97 9.76 -15.26
CA LYS A 204 -14.93 8.31 -15.02
C LYS A 204 -13.93 7.94 -13.92
N LEU A 205 -12.81 8.66 -13.85
CA LEU A 205 -11.75 8.37 -12.88
C LEU A 205 -12.05 8.93 -11.50
N ALA A 206 -12.71 10.08 -11.38
CA ALA A 206 -12.88 10.79 -10.11
C ALA A 206 -13.41 9.89 -8.98
N GLN A 207 -14.52 9.19 -9.21
CA GLN A 207 -15.12 8.33 -8.19
C GLN A 207 -14.34 7.02 -7.99
N CYS A 208 -13.83 6.43 -9.08
CA CYS A 208 -13.08 5.17 -9.04
C CYS A 208 -11.79 5.33 -8.22
N LEU A 209 -10.99 6.36 -8.53
CA LEU A 209 -9.72 6.62 -7.87
C LEU A 209 -9.91 7.01 -6.40
N LYS A 210 -10.95 7.79 -6.07
CA LYS A 210 -11.29 8.11 -4.68
C LYS A 210 -11.67 6.86 -3.88
N SER A 211 -12.51 6.00 -4.46
CA SER A 211 -12.94 4.75 -3.82
C SER A 211 -11.76 3.80 -3.62
N PHE A 212 -10.89 3.67 -4.63
CA PHE A 212 -9.66 2.89 -4.56
C PHE A 212 -8.69 3.43 -3.50
N SER A 213 -8.44 4.75 -3.51
CA SER A 213 -7.54 5.42 -2.57
C SER A 213 -7.96 5.16 -1.12
N ASN A 214 -9.24 5.35 -0.82
CA ASN A 214 -9.79 5.12 0.52
C ASN A 214 -9.71 3.65 0.92
N ARG A 215 -10.06 2.73 0.00
CA ARG A 215 -10.11 1.30 0.26
C ARG A 215 -8.73 0.71 0.49
N GLU A 216 -7.76 1.04 -0.37
CA GLU A 216 -6.42 0.44 -0.33
C GLU A 216 -5.43 1.22 0.55
N GLY A 217 -5.78 2.44 0.97
CA GLY A 217 -4.87 3.33 1.71
C GLY A 217 -3.69 3.79 0.85
N ILE A 218 -3.96 4.15 -0.41
CA ILE A 218 -2.98 4.58 -1.41
C ILE A 218 -3.32 6.01 -1.83
N GLN A 219 -2.33 6.90 -1.88
CA GLN A 219 -2.51 8.24 -2.42
C GLN A 219 -2.41 8.18 -3.95
N VAL A 220 -3.39 8.75 -4.64
CA VAL A 220 -3.41 8.81 -6.11
C VAL A 220 -3.34 10.27 -6.54
N GLU A 221 -2.27 10.64 -7.22
CA GLU A 221 -2.07 11.96 -7.79
C GLU A 221 -2.48 11.95 -9.26
N LEU A 222 -3.71 12.37 -9.53
CA LEU A 222 -4.28 12.43 -10.86
C LEU A 222 -3.90 13.74 -11.56
N ASN A 223 -3.18 13.63 -12.68
CA ASN A 223 -2.86 14.72 -13.57
C ASN A 223 -3.58 14.54 -14.91
N ILE A 224 -4.63 15.33 -15.11
CA ILE A 224 -5.36 15.35 -16.37
C ILE A 224 -4.65 16.26 -17.37
N ARG A 225 -4.38 15.75 -18.58
CA ARG A 225 -3.65 16.44 -19.65
C ARG A 225 -4.19 16.04 -21.03
N SER A 226 -3.86 16.80 -22.07
CA SER A 226 -4.10 16.38 -23.46
C SER A 226 -3.13 15.26 -23.86
N GLU A 227 -3.50 14.43 -24.84
CA GLU A 227 -2.62 13.36 -25.35
C GLU A 227 -1.25 13.90 -25.79
N ASP A 228 -1.22 15.01 -26.53
CA ASP A 228 0.01 15.69 -26.97
C ASP A 228 0.88 16.19 -25.79
N SER A 229 0.25 16.68 -24.71
CA SER A 229 0.97 17.11 -23.51
C SER A 229 1.58 15.93 -22.75
N ILE A 230 0.86 14.81 -22.68
CA ILE A 230 1.36 13.55 -22.11
C ILE A 230 2.57 13.07 -22.93
N GLU A 231 2.44 13.00 -24.25
CA GLU A 231 3.53 12.59 -25.15
C GLU A 231 4.75 13.48 -24.96
N LYS A 232 4.61 14.81 -25.06
CA LYS A 232 5.74 15.73 -24.91
C LYS A 232 6.44 15.57 -23.56
N THR A 233 5.66 15.40 -22.50
CA THR A 233 6.21 15.19 -21.15
C THR A 233 6.99 13.88 -21.06
N VAL A 234 6.41 12.78 -21.53
CA VAL A 234 7.07 11.47 -21.54
C VAL A 234 8.31 11.47 -22.43
N ALA A 235 8.23 12.08 -23.62
CA ALA A 235 9.34 12.21 -24.56
C ALA A 235 10.52 12.99 -23.97
N LEU A 236 10.22 14.09 -23.27
CA LEU A 236 11.24 14.91 -22.59
C LEU A 236 11.91 14.12 -21.47
N ILE A 237 11.13 13.44 -20.63
CA ILE A 237 11.67 12.62 -19.53
C ILE A 237 12.48 11.44 -20.09
N ALA A 238 11.99 10.77 -21.13
CA ALA A 238 12.64 9.64 -21.79
C ALA A 238 14.02 10.00 -22.36
N LYS A 239 14.18 11.23 -22.88
CA LYS A 239 15.47 11.76 -23.38
C LYS A 239 16.40 12.23 -22.26
N SER A 240 15.92 12.29 -21.03
CA SER A 240 16.70 12.70 -19.85
C SER A 240 17.13 11.49 -19.01
N ASN A 241 18.04 11.70 -18.06
CA ASN A 241 18.36 10.70 -17.04
C ASN A 241 17.35 10.67 -15.88
N ALA A 242 16.28 11.44 -15.96
CA ALA A 242 15.37 11.72 -14.84
C ALA A 242 14.14 10.79 -14.85
N LYS A 243 14.37 9.49 -15.04
CA LYS A 243 13.29 8.48 -15.19
C LYS A 243 12.37 8.40 -13.96
N GLN A 244 12.84 8.81 -12.78
CA GLN A 244 12.03 8.87 -11.56
C GLN A 244 10.84 9.84 -11.63
N TYR A 245 10.78 10.74 -12.63
CA TYR A 245 9.65 11.65 -12.83
C TYR A 245 8.61 11.14 -13.84
N LEU A 246 8.81 9.94 -14.40
CA LEU A 246 7.78 9.33 -15.22
C LEU A 246 6.53 9.08 -14.36
N PRO A 247 5.31 9.35 -14.88
CA PRO A 247 4.11 8.90 -14.21
C PRO A 247 4.13 7.38 -14.05
N ASP A 248 3.66 6.89 -12.91
CA ASP A 248 3.56 5.46 -12.63
C ASP A 248 2.58 4.80 -13.60
N ILE A 249 1.51 5.52 -13.96
CA ILE A 249 0.43 5.02 -14.80
C ILE A 249 0.04 6.09 -15.82
N VAL A 250 -0.17 5.66 -17.07
CA VAL A 250 -0.81 6.49 -18.10
C VAL A 250 -2.11 5.82 -18.56
N LEU A 251 -3.19 6.58 -18.53
CA LEU A 251 -4.52 6.14 -18.94
C LEU A 251 -5.02 6.96 -20.13
N GLY A 252 -5.62 6.29 -21.10
CA GLY A 252 -6.40 6.97 -22.13
C GLY A 252 -5.59 7.53 -23.31
N SER A 253 -4.33 7.12 -23.51
CA SER A 253 -3.45 7.66 -24.56
C SER A 253 -2.77 6.54 -25.36
N SER A 254 -3.12 6.43 -26.65
CA SER A 254 -2.52 5.44 -27.58
C SER A 254 -1.08 5.75 -27.95
N ILE A 255 -0.66 7.01 -27.85
CA ILE A 255 0.69 7.45 -28.21
C ILE A 255 1.77 6.80 -27.33
N ILE A 256 1.40 6.35 -26.13
CA ILE A 256 2.31 5.65 -25.21
C ILE A 256 2.82 4.32 -25.77
N GLU A 257 2.14 3.73 -26.76
CA GLU A 257 2.63 2.54 -27.47
C GLU A 257 4.01 2.74 -28.10
N ASN A 258 4.40 3.99 -28.41
CA ASN A 258 5.72 4.29 -28.95
C ASN A 258 6.84 4.19 -27.89
N TYR A 259 6.51 4.03 -26.61
CA TYR A 259 7.45 4.00 -25.47
C TYR A 259 7.42 2.64 -24.73
N THR A 260 7.36 1.54 -25.49
CA THR A 260 7.31 0.15 -24.93
C THR A 260 8.51 -0.21 -24.04
N ASN A 261 9.63 0.49 -24.19
CA ASN A 261 10.82 0.33 -23.35
C ASN A 261 10.70 1.04 -21.99
N LEU A 262 9.66 1.86 -21.78
CA LEU A 262 9.38 2.59 -20.54
C LEU A 262 8.06 2.18 -19.90
N TYR A 263 7.12 1.70 -20.70
CA TYR A 263 5.79 1.34 -20.24
C TYR A 263 5.39 -0.05 -20.71
N VAL A 264 4.70 -0.76 -19.82
CA VAL A 264 4.09 -2.05 -20.10
C VAL A 264 2.59 -1.84 -20.29
N PRO A 265 2.00 -2.27 -21.42
CA PRO A 265 0.56 -2.20 -21.59
C PRO A 265 -0.15 -3.15 -20.64
N SER A 266 -1.32 -2.73 -20.16
CA SER A 266 -2.22 -3.64 -19.45
C SER A 266 -2.69 -4.77 -20.38
N LYS A 267 -2.98 -5.94 -19.80
CA LYS A 267 -3.38 -7.14 -20.56
C LYS A 267 -4.67 -6.93 -21.38
N ASN A 268 -5.50 -5.95 -21.01
CA ASN A 268 -6.80 -5.68 -21.60
C ASN A 268 -6.78 -4.67 -22.77
N ASN A 269 -5.60 -4.21 -23.23
CA ASN A 269 -5.54 -3.19 -24.29
C ASN A 269 -5.89 -3.70 -25.71
N ARG A 270 -6.09 -5.00 -25.94
CA ARG A 270 -6.31 -5.55 -27.30
C ARG A 270 -7.64 -5.09 -27.91
N GLY A 271 -7.57 -4.34 -29.02
CA GLY A 271 -8.74 -3.89 -29.79
C GLY A 271 -9.55 -2.77 -29.12
N THR A 272 -8.97 -2.09 -28.13
CA THR A 272 -9.65 -1.07 -27.33
C THR A 272 -9.46 0.34 -27.88
N THR A 273 -10.44 1.22 -27.65
CA THR A 273 -10.36 2.64 -28.01
C THR A 273 -9.39 3.38 -27.09
N SER A 274 -8.85 4.54 -27.54
CA SER A 274 -7.84 5.32 -26.78
C SER A 274 -8.23 5.49 -25.30
N ALA A 275 -9.51 5.77 -25.03
CA ALA A 275 -10.09 5.96 -23.70
C ALA A 275 -9.96 4.76 -22.73
N SER A 276 -9.73 3.55 -23.23
CA SER A 276 -9.62 2.33 -22.41
C SER A 276 -8.20 1.79 -22.30
N LEU A 277 -7.22 2.48 -22.91
CA LEU A 277 -5.82 2.05 -22.87
C LEU A 277 -5.18 2.39 -21.53
N SER A 278 -4.51 1.41 -20.93
CA SER A 278 -3.79 1.58 -19.66
C SER A 278 -2.35 1.09 -19.78
N TYR A 279 -1.41 1.87 -19.24
CA TYR A 279 0.02 1.57 -19.26
C TYR A 279 0.63 1.81 -17.88
N ILE A 280 1.56 0.94 -17.47
CA ILE A 280 2.28 1.05 -16.20
C ILE A 280 3.77 1.24 -16.49
N SER A 281 4.40 2.22 -15.85
CA SER A 281 5.84 2.47 -15.98
C SER A 281 6.65 1.27 -15.51
N ASN A 282 7.68 0.89 -16.26
CA ASN A 282 8.62 -0.17 -15.86
C ASN A 282 9.60 0.26 -14.76
N THR A 283 9.66 1.56 -14.44
CA THR A 283 10.50 2.11 -13.38
C THR A 283 9.74 2.48 -12.10
N THR A 284 8.42 2.23 -12.04
CA THR A 284 7.65 2.51 -10.83
C THR A 284 8.16 1.69 -9.65
N GLN A 285 8.21 2.30 -8.47
CA GLN A 285 8.53 1.60 -7.21
C GLN A 285 7.30 0.92 -6.59
N CYS A 286 6.10 1.20 -7.12
CA CYS A 286 4.81 0.76 -6.60
C CYS A 286 4.07 -0.12 -7.62
N TRP A 287 4.78 -1.05 -8.26
CA TRP A 287 4.30 -1.84 -9.40
C TRP A 287 3.02 -2.61 -9.09
N HIS A 288 2.95 -3.35 -7.99
CA HIS A 288 1.77 -4.13 -7.65
C HIS A 288 0.59 -3.25 -7.27
N SER A 289 0.85 -2.13 -6.60
CA SER A 289 -0.15 -1.11 -6.31
C SER A 289 -0.71 -0.50 -7.59
N ALA A 290 0.15 -0.20 -8.57
CA ALA A 290 -0.25 0.30 -9.88
C ALA A 290 -1.08 -0.71 -10.67
N GLN A 291 -0.68 -1.99 -10.67
CA GLN A 291 -1.44 -3.08 -11.29
C GLN A 291 -2.86 -3.21 -10.71
N ARG A 292 -3.00 -3.07 -9.39
CA ARG A 292 -4.30 -3.10 -8.72
C ARG A 292 -5.17 -1.91 -9.10
N LEU A 293 -4.60 -0.70 -9.17
CA LEU A 293 -5.34 0.50 -9.60
C LEU A 293 -5.83 0.36 -11.05
N VAL A 294 -4.96 -0.04 -11.97
CA VAL A 294 -5.35 -0.30 -13.37
C VAL A 294 -6.46 -1.35 -13.44
N SER A 295 -6.33 -2.45 -12.71
CA SER A 295 -7.38 -3.49 -12.66
C SER A 295 -8.71 -2.96 -12.09
N ALA A 296 -8.67 -2.07 -11.11
CA ALA A 296 -9.87 -1.46 -10.52
C ALA A 296 -10.55 -0.50 -11.51
N VAL A 297 -9.76 0.30 -12.22
CA VAL A 297 -10.23 1.21 -13.27
C VAL A 297 -10.86 0.43 -14.42
N GLU A 298 -10.18 -0.58 -14.95
CA GLU A 298 -10.70 -1.42 -16.05
C GLU A 298 -12.01 -2.13 -15.66
N LYS A 299 -12.09 -2.67 -14.43
CA LYS A 299 -13.34 -3.26 -13.91
C LYS A 299 -14.47 -2.23 -13.82
N SER A 300 -14.17 -0.96 -13.56
CA SER A 300 -15.17 0.11 -13.52
C SER A 300 -15.71 0.48 -14.89
N TRP A 301 -14.92 0.29 -15.95
CA TRP A 301 -15.34 0.56 -17.35
C TRP A 301 -16.15 -0.58 -17.97
N ALA A 302 -16.05 -1.79 -17.43
CA ALA A 302 -16.81 -2.96 -17.89
C ALA A 302 -18.25 -3.01 -17.33
N LYS A 303 -18.62 -2.11 -16.41
CA LYS A 303 -19.95 -1.97 -15.83
C LYS A 303 -20.72 -0.86 -16.54
#